data_AF-A0A3C0ADX7-F1
#
_entry.id   AF-A0A3C0ADX7-F1
#
_cell.length_a   1.000
_cell.length_b   1.000
_cell.length_c   1.000
_cell.angle_alpha   90.00
_cell.angle_beta   90.00
_cell.angle_gamma   90.00
#
_symmetry.space_group_name_H-M   'P 1'
#
loop_
_entity.id
_entity.type
_entity.pdbx_description
1 polymer ?
#
loop_
_entity_poly.entity_id
_entity_poly.type
_entity_poly.pdbx_seq_one_letter_code
_entity_poly.pdbx_strand_id
1 'polypeptide(L)'
;MVAGIGSPHGDDQAGWEMAREIERRKYSHVSVKLARTPADLLDWIEPGRDLLICDACQGAGEPGSIHQWEWPCGQLDEIRWSGTHQMSLT
;
A
#
# COMPACT_ATOMS: atom_id res chain seq x y z
N MET A 1 -3.73 8.19 7.93
CA MET A 1 -2.34 8.07 7.48
C MET A 1 -2.34 7.41 6.11
N VAL A 2 -1.42 7.82 5.23
CA VAL A 2 -1.17 7.16 3.95
C VAL A 2 0.21 6.53 3.98
N ALA A 3 0.32 5.26 3.61
CA ALA A 3 1.58 4.56 3.50
C ALA A 3 1.75 3.98 2.09
N GLY A 4 2.81 4.41 1.40
CA GLY A 4 3.24 3.79 0.15
C GLY A 4 4.20 2.65 0.44
N ILE A 5 3.85 1.42 0.07
CA ILE A 5 4.77 0.27 0.08
C ILE A 5 5.42 0.18 -1.30
N GLY A 6 6.69 -0.21 -1.33
CA GLY A 6 7.39 -0.44 -2.57
C GLY A 6 8.89 -0.57 -2.40
N SER A 7 9.58 -0.66 -3.52
CA SER A 7 11.04 -0.77 -3.59
C SER A 7 11.57 0.00 -4.80
N PRO A 8 12.89 0.19 -4.98
CA PRO A 8 13.44 0.92 -6.12
C PRO A 8 13.40 0.11 -7.44
N HIS A 9 12.66 -1.00 -7.50
CA HIS A 9 12.72 -1.96 -8.59
C HIS A 9 11.47 -1.89 -9.48
N GLY A 10 11.60 -1.30 -10.67
CA GLY A 10 10.55 -1.31 -11.68
C GLY A 10 9.23 -0.72 -11.20
N ASP A 11 8.12 -1.40 -11.51
CA ASP A 11 6.76 -0.96 -11.17
C ASP A 11 6.43 -1.07 -9.67
N ASP A 12 7.28 -1.76 -8.88
CA ASP A 12 7.16 -1.81 -7.42
C ASP A 12 7.32 -0.43 -6.77
N GLN A 13 7.78 0.57 -7.52
CA GLN A 13 7.83 1.97 -7.11
C GLN A 13 6.46 2.64 -7.09
N ALA A 14 5.41 2.05 -7.69
CA ALA A 14 4.12 2.70 -7.88
C ALA A 14 3.47 3.14 -6.55
N GLY A 15 3.58 2.32 -5.49
CA GLY A 15 3.09 2.69 -4.17
C GLY A 15 3.82 3.90 -3.58
N TRP A 16 5.13 4.01 -3.78
CA TRP A 16 5.92 5.18 -3.37
C TRP A 16 5.58 6.43 -4.16
N GLU A 17 5.44 6.33 -5.48
CA GLU A 17 5.09 7.46 -6.34
C GLU A 17 3.70 8.03 -5.99
N MET A 18 2.72 7.16 -5.73
CA MET A 18 1.40 7.57 -5.26
C MET A 18 1.46 8.32 -3.93
N ALA A 19 2.20 7.78 -2.96
CA ALA A 19 2.38 8.43 -1.67
C ALA A 19 3.07 9.81 -1.80
N ARG A 20 4.14 9.91 -2.60
CA ARG A 20 4.85 11.17 -2.88
C ARG A 20 3.94 12.21 -3.52
N GLU A 21 3.09 11.81 -4.45
CA GLU A 21 2.13 12.73 -5.08
C GLU A 21 1.09 13.24 -4.08
N ILE A 22 0.62 12.40 -3.15
CA ILE A 22 -0.29 12.80 -2.07
C ILE A 22 0.41 13.79 -1.13
N GLU A 23 1.66 13.52 -0.75
CA GLU A 23 2.47 14.42 0.09
C GLU A 23 2.66 15.79 -0.58
N ARG A 24 2.95 15.80 -1.89
CA ARG A 24 3.14 17.03 -2.68
C ARG A 24 1.92 17.94 -2.69
N ARG A 25 0.71 17.37 -2.59
CA ARG A 25 -0.55 18.13 -2.49
C ARG A 25 -0.77 18.79 -1.13
N LYS A 26 0.05 18.48 -0.12
CA LYS A 26 0.10 19.14 1.20
C LYS A 26 -1.24 19.17 1.93
N TYR A 27 -1.94 18.03 2.00
CA TYR A 27 -3.13 17.91 2.84
C TYR A 27 -2.76 18.07 4.32
N SER A 28 -3.38 19.03 5.00
CA SER A 28 -3.01 19.46 6.36
C SER A 28 -3.16 18.40 7.46
N HIS A 29 -3.94 17.36 7.21
CA HIS A 29 -4.32 16.33 8.19
C HIS A 29 -3.86 14.93 7.77
N VAL A 30 -3.04 14.82 6.72
CA VAL A 30 -2.58 13.54 6.19
C VAL A 30 -1.08 13.41 6.44
N SER A 31 -0.69 12.45 7.27
CA SER A 31 0.69 11.98 7.34
C SER A 31 0.93 10.97 6.21
N VAL A 32 2.02 11.17 5.48
CA VAL A 32 2.46 10.26 4.41
C VAL A 32 3.75 9.57 4.86
N LYS A 33 3.86 8.26 4.64
CA LYS A 33 5.06 7.47 4.91
C LYS A 33 5.39 6.54 3.75
N LEU A 34 6.66 6.25 3.57
CA LEU A 34 7.17 5.30 2.57
C LEU A 34 7.75 4.08 3.29
N ALA A 35 7.15 2.92 3.09
CA ALA A 35 7.56 1.64 3.64
C ALA A 35 8.27 0.81 2.56
N ARG A 36 9.31 0.07 2.95
CA ARG A 36 9.97 -0.92 2.08
C ARG A 36 9.31 -2.27 2.16
N THR A 37 8.68 -2.56 3.30
CA THR A 37 7.97 -3.82 3.55
C THR A 37 6.68 -3.56 4.32
N PRO A 38 5.67 -4.44 4.23
CA PRO A 38 4.47 -4.33 5.06
C PRO A 38 4.74 -4.29 6.57
N ALA A 39 5.84 -4.91 7.03
CA ALA A 39 6.21 -4.92 8.45
C ALA A 39 6.53 -3.53 8.99
N ASP A 40 7.08 -2.63 8.16
CA ASP A 40 7.39 -1.26 8.55
C ASP A 40 6.13 -0.47 8.98
N LEU A 41 4.95 -0.89 8.50
CA LEU A 41 3.69 -0.28 8.87
C LEU A 41 3.32 -0.51 10.34
N LEU A 42 3.70 -1.66 10.91
CA LEU A 42 3.32 -2.04 12.27
C LEU A 42 3.86 -1.06 13.32
N ASP A 43 5.01 -0.44 13.04
CA ASP A 43 5.63 0.56 13.91
C ASP A 43 4.91 1.93 13.86
N TRP A 44 4.00 2.14 12.90
CA TRP A 44 3.36 3.43 12.64
C TRP A 44 1.85 3.42 12.87
N ILE A 45 1.24 2.24 12.96
CA ILE A 45 -0.20 2.12 13.14
C ILE A 45 -0.57 2.63 14.54
N GLU A 46 -1.48 3.60 14.55
CA GLU A 46 -2.09 4.14 15.76
C GLU A 46 -3.56 3.71 15.82
N PRO A 47 -4.03 3.18 16.96
CA PRO A 47 -5.45 2.84 17.12
C PRO A 47 -6.37 4.03 16.84
N GLY A 48 -7.47 3.80 16.11
CA GLY A 48 -8.49 4.82 15.83
C GLY A 48 -8.12 5.83 14.74
N ARG A 49 -7.09 5.55 13.94
CA ARG A 49 -6.77 6.34 12.74
C ARG A 49 -6.88 5.49 11.48
N ASP A 50 -7.51 6.06 10.46
CA ASP A 50 -7.61 5.42 9.15
C ASP A 50 -6.21 5.26 8.55
N LEU A 51 -5.94 4.08 7.99
CA LEU A 51 -4.73 3.76 7.25
C LEU A 51 -5.09 3.46 5.80
N LEU A 52 -4.55 4.24 4.87
CA LEU A 52 -4.59 3.97 3.44
C LEU A 52 -3.24 3.42 3.00
N ILE A 53 -3.24 2.22 2.41
CA ILE A 53 -2.04 1.57 1.89
C ILE A 53 -2.06 1.69 0.36
N CYS A 54 -0.96 2.13 -0.22
CA CYS A 54 -0.74 2.13 -1.67
C CYS A 54 0.41 1.17 -1.97
N ASP A 55 0.14 0.11 -2.72
CA ASP A 55 1.13 -0.92 -3.06
C ASP A 55 0.99 -1.36 -4.52
N ALA A 56 2.09 -1.81 -5.11
CA ALA A 56 2.10 -2.42 -6.43
C ALA A 56 1.77 -3.92 -6.28
N CYS A 57 0.57 -4.29 -6.71
CA CYS A 57 0.08 -5.66 -6.53
C CYS A 57 0.16 -6.47 -7.82
N GLN A 58 0.65 -7.71 -7.74
CA GLN A 58 0.50 -8.70 -8.80
C GLN A 58 -0.75 -9.55 -8.58
N GLY A 59 -1.40 -9.97 -9.66
CA GLY A 59 -2.52 -10.92 -9.62
C GLY A 59 -3.91 -10.30 -9.38
N ALA A 60 -4.00 -8.97 -9.29
CA ALA A 60 -5.28 -8.26 -9.14
C ALA A 60 -5.92 -7.83 -10.48
N GLY A 61 -5.25 -8.04 -11.62
CA GLY A 61 -5.75 -7.66 -12.95
C GLY A 61 -4.62 -7.47 -13.97
N GLU A 62 -4.94 -6.81 -15.08
CA GLU A 62 -3.96 -6.42 -16.11
C GLU A 62 -3.00 -5.33 -15.60
N PRO A 63 -1.75 -5.26 -16.09
CA PRO A 63 -0.82 -4.19 -15.75
C PRO A 63 -1.42 -2.78 -15.97
N GLY A 64 -1.25 -1.91 -14.97
CA GLY A 64 -1.80 -0.55 -14.98
C GLY A 64 -3.27 -0.43 -14.55
N SER A 65 -3.94 -1.55 -14.24
CA SER A 65 -5.25 -1.50 -13.57
C SER A 65 -5.11 -1.04 -12.12
N ILE A 66 -6.13 -0.34 -11.62
CA ILE A 66 -6.20 0.17 -10.24
C ILE A 66 -7.36 -0.52 -9.55
N HIS A 67 -7.09 -1.02 -8.35
CA HIS A 67 -8.06 -1.70 -7.52
C HIS A 67 -8.03 -1.08 -6.12
N GLN A 68 -9.20 -1.02 -5.50
CA GLN A 68 -9.36 -0.51 -4.15
C GLN A 68 -10.12 -1.55 -3.32
N TRP A 69 -9.59 -1.81 -2.13
CA TRP A 69 -10.20 -2.69 -1.15
C TRP A 69 -10.33 -1.96 0.17
N GLU A 70 -11.41 -2.24 0.91
CA GLU A 70 -11.64 -1.74 2.26
C GLU A 70 -11.56 -2.91 3.23
N TRP A 71 -10.64 -2.85 4.17
CA TRP A 71 -10.48 -3.90 5.18
C TRP A 71 -11.53 -3.74 6.29
N PRO A 72 -12.17 -4.82 6.77
CA PRO A 72 -12.04 -6.20 6.30
C PRO A 72 -12.93 -6.49 5.07
N CYS A 73 -12.37 -7.09 4.02
CA CYS A 73 -13.14 -7.63 2.90
C CYS A 73 -12.60 -8.99 2.45
N GLY A 74 -13.49 -9.95 2.21
CA GLY A 74 -13.11 -11.31 1.77
C GLY A 74 -12.47 -11.37 0.38
N GLN A 75 -12.53 -10.26 -0.39
CA GLN A 75 -11.88 -10.17 -1.70
C GLN A 75 -10.36 -10.22 -1.61
N LEU A 76 -9.78 -9.82 -0.48
CA LEU A 76 -8.33 -9.88 -0.26
C LEU A 76 -7.84 -11.32 -0.07
N ASP A 77 -8.70 -12.21 0.44
CA ASP A 77 -8.40 -13.64 0.66
C ASP A 77 -8.35 -14.43 -0.67
N GLU A 78 -9.04 -13.94 -1.69
CA GLU A 78 -9.12 -14.58 -3.01
C GLU A 78 -7.94 -14.20 -3.94
N ILE A 79 -7.20 -13.14 -3.61
CA ILE A 79 -6.07 -12.66 -4.40
C ILE A 79 -4.85 -13.55 -4.13
N ARG A 80 -4.34 -14.18 -5.19
CA ARG A 80 -3.06 -14.90 -5.13
C ARG A 80 -1.91 -13.91 -5.19
N TRP A 81 -1.47 -13.45 -4.03
CA TRP A 81 -0.29 -12.61 -3.87
C TRP A 81 0.98 -13.37 -4.32
N SER A 82 1.44 -13.16 -5.55
CA SER A 82 2.72 -13.68 -6.03
C SER A 82 3.81 -12.62 -5.91
N GLY A 83 4.44 -12.51 -4.73
CA GLY A 83 5.55 -11.59 -4.47
C GLY A 83 6.48 -12.12 -3.38
N THR A 84 7.78 -11.82 -3.47
CA THR A 84 8.86 -12.37 -2.63
C THR A 84 8.97 -11.77 -1.21
N HIS A 85 8.08 -10.87 -0.81
CA HIS A 85 8.08 -10.25 0.52
C HIS A 85 6.83 -10.68 1.32
N GLN A 86 6.78 -11.98 1.62
CA GLN A 86 5.63 -12.62 2.26
C GLN A 86 5.51 -12.27 3.75
N MET A 87 4.59 -11.36 4.07
CA MET A 87 3.57 -11.60 5.09
C MET A 87 2.22 -11.21 4.48
N SER A 88 1.34 -12.20 4.35
CA SER A 88 0.00 -12.02 3.79
C SER A 88 -0.80 -11.03 4.65
N LEU A 89 -1.47 -10.07 4.02
CA LEU A 89 -2.40 -9.14 4.70
C LEU A 89 -3.80 -9.76 4.93
N THR A 90 -3.87 -11.09 4.99
CA THR A 90 -5.08 -11.90 5.28
C THR A 90 -5.24 -12.13 6.77
#